data_AF-A0A285I2A4-F1
#
_entry.id   AF-A0A285I2A4-F1
#
_cell.length_a   1.000
_cell.length_b   1.000
_cell.length_c   1.000
_cell.angle_alpha   90.00
_cell.angle_beta   90.00
_cell.angle_gamma   90.00
#
_symmetry.space_group_name_H-M   'P 1'
#
loop_
_entity.id
_entity.type
_entity.pdbx_description
1 polymer ?
#
loop_
_entity_poly.entity_id
_entity_poly.type
_entity_poly.pdbx_seq_one_letter_code
_entity_poly.pdbx_strand_id
1 'polypeptide(L)'
;MVLPIYDVATWRPLLEFVEVQVGGHAAGHISPRAWSVPVPGRTFPAGDVQQEWDAVGRVLEALKQSGLEDIWFVVQAPSPGRVVLHLLEPGAVAQNGAGPHLDTLILADGAVPEPWRRLPDPVPAAMPARSADPELLRRTLRERLPGAEPATEAEIAAAGARLGVALPDELKALFHVVHGGAEQDFEETIRVADVLGVFLYPLDQVFIADVASRPAAWASAASVAVATGPGVAVQQLVGSPGWIVFGDDAGNGCFAVDLTPGPAGHTGQIIFIPHDETIGASLYADSLTDLVVHRRLSAHDDPRGDRPPLVAHVNARSLPSIEAAADPRLEVLLLGVRDGAPLSLEPVIGLPRLRTLRAYPGTLADPRQVTELTALEYLALSPADWRVLLDAGAVPRHLLAAGIEVGARNPNPLDVAALAVEILALFDRPPIKKTVLEL
;
A
#
# COMPACT_ATOMS: atom_id res chain seq x y z
N MET A 1 -24.50 23.98 -16.15
CA MET A 1 -23.26 24.67 -15.76
C MET A 1 -22.14 23.66 -15.97
N VAL A 2 -21.16 23.95 -16.83
CA VAL A 2 -20.03 23.03 -17.05
C VAL A 2 -19.19 23.04 -15.77
N LEU A 3 -18.84 21.87 -15.24
CA LEU A 3 -17.98 21.81 -14.04
C LEU A 3 -16.59 22.35 -14.39
N PRO A 4 -15.92 23.08 -13.47
CA PRO A 4 -14.63 23.72 -13.74
C PRO A 4 -13.56 22.79 -14.30
N ILE A 5 -13.59 21.51 -13.92
CA ILE A 5 -12.63 20.50 -14.40
C ILE A 5 -12.78 20.18 -15.89
N TYR A 6 -13.92 20.45 -16.52
CA TYR A 6 -14.15 20.25 -17.95
C TYR A 6 -14.05 21.55 -18.76
N ASP A 7 -13.56 22.63 -18.16
CA ASP A 7 -13.28 23.88 -18.86
C ASP A 7 -11.86 23.90 -19.42
N VAL A 8 -11.71 24.20 -20.70
CA VAL A 8 -10.42 24.40 -21.38
C VAL A 8 -9.55 25.41 -20.65
N ALA A 9 -10.13 26.46 -20.07
CA ALA A 9 -9.39 27.51 -19.36
C ALA A 9 -8.65 26.98 -18.11
N THR A 10 -9.16 25.90 -17.49
CA THR A 10 -8.54 25.23 -16.35
C THR A 10 -7.25 24.53 -16.76
N TRP A 11 -7.25 23.89 -17.94
CA TRP A 11 -6.14 23.06 -18.42
C TRP A 11 -5.08 23.84 -19.20
N ARG A 12 -5.43 24.97 -19.81
CA ARG A 12 -4.53 25.75 -20.68
C ARG A 12 -3.14 26.01 -20.07
N PRO A 13 -3.00 26.46 -18.81
CA PRO A 13 -1.68 26.69 -18.22
C PRO A 13 -0.84 25.41 -18.09
N LEU A 14 -1.47 24.27 -17.76
CA LEU A 14 -0.76 23.00 -17.64
C LEU A 14 -0.27 22.51 -19.01
N LEU A 15 -1.09 22.70 -20.05
CA LEU A 15 -0.78 22.23 -21.40
C LEU A 15 0.36 23.00 -22.06
N GLU A 16 0.69 24.20 -21.60
CA GLU A 16 1.88 24.93 -22.04
C GLU A 16 3.19 24.21 -21.68
N PHE A 17 3.15 23.35 -20.65
CA PHE A 17 4.29 22.51 -20.23
C PHE A 17 4.38 21.17 -20.97
N VAL A 18 3.30 20.75 -21.65
CA VAL A 18 3.20 19.43 -22.26
C VAL A 18 3.57 19.50 -23.74
N GLU A 19 4.76 18.99 -24.08
CA GLU A 19 5.22 18.95 -25.47
C GLU A 19 4.79 17.64 -26.15
N VAL A 20 4.00 17.76 -27.24
CA VAL A 20 3.50 16.61 -28.02
C VAL A 20 3.82 16.83 -29.48
N GLN A 21 4.53 15.87 -30.09
CA GLN A 21 4.80 15.87 -31.52
C GLN A 21 3.53 15.55 -32.32
N VAL A 22 3.44 16.02 -33.57
CA VAL A 22 2.31 15.68 -34.47
C VAL A 22 2.24 14.17 -34.66
N GLY A 23 1.06 13.59 -34.43
CA GLY A 23 0.82 12.14 -34.41
C GLY A 23 1.24 11.45 -33.10
N GLY A 24 1.77 12.20 -32.14
CA GLY A 24 2.16 11.71 -30.82
C GLY A 24 1.11 11.94 -29.74
N HIS A 25 1.43 11.47 -28.53
CA HIS A 25 0.64 11.67 -27.33
C HIS A 25 1.54 11.89 -26.11
N ALA A 26 0.99 12.54 -25.09
CA ALA A 26 1.57 12.63 -23.76
C ALA A 26 0.45 12.40 -22.74
N ALA A 27 0.77 11.78 -21.61
CA ALA A 27 -0.22 11.47 -20.59
C ALA A 27 0.31 11.73 -19.19
N GLY A 28 -0.62 12.02 -18.29
CA GLY A 28 -0.34 12.32 -16.90
C GLY A 28 -1.56 12.10 -16.02
N HIS A 29 -1.35 12.35 -14.74
CA HIS A 29 -2.33 12.12 -13.70
C HIS A 29 -2.20 13.22 -12.63
N ILE A 30 -3.33 13.69 -12.09
CA ILE A 30 -3.36 14.70 -11.03
C ILE A 30 -4.30 14.23 -9.92
N SER A 31 -3.79 14.22 -8.69
CA SER A 31 -4.55 14.00 -7.45
C SER A 31 -4.00 14.89 -6.32
N PRO A 32 -4.74 15.10 -5.22
CA PRO A 32 -4.26 15.85 -4.06
C PRO A 32 -2.98 15.29 -3.42
N ARG A 33 -2.69 14.00 -3.61
CA ARG A 33 -1.53 13.34 -2.98
C ARG A 33 -0.30 13.28 -3.87
N ALA A 34 -0.49 13.27 -5.18
CA ALA A 34 0.57 13.16 -6.17
C ALA A 34 0.08 13.57 -7.56
N TRP A 35 1.00 14.05 -8.40
CA TRP A 35 0.76 14.25 -9.82
C TRP A 35 1.95 13.77 -10.65
N SER A 36 1.67 13.48 -11.91
CA SER A 36 2.66 13.22 -12.95
C SER A 36 2.27 14.06 -14.16
N VAL A 37 3.18 14.95 -14.56
CA VAL A 37 3.05 15.76 -15.77
C VAL A 37 4.22 15.41 -16.67
N PRO A 38 3.99 15.07 -17.95
CA PRO A 38 5.06 14.72 -18.86
C PRO A 38 5.80 15.99 -19.28
N VAL A 39 6.84 16.36 -18.52
CA VAL A 39 7.69 17.51 -18.82
C VAL A 39 8.96 17.04 -19.52
N PRO A 40 9.33 17.60 -20.68
CA PRO A 40 10.56 17.20 -21.39
C PRO A 40 11.79 17.49 -20.51
N GLY A 41 12.77 16.58 -20.55
CA GLY A 41 13.95 16.47 -19.65
C GLY A 41 14.85 17.71 -19.53
N ARG A 42 14.33 18.78 -18.93
CA ARG A 42 15.06 19.98 -18.56
C ARG A 42 15.41 19.93 -17.07
N THR A 43 16.64 20.32 -16.74
CA THR A 43 16.96 20.84 -15.41
C THR A 43 16.18 22.14 -15.22
N PHE A 44 15.18 22.14 -14.34
CA PHE A 44 14.33 23.31 -14.10
C PHE A 44 15.06 24.40 -13.28
N PRO A 45 15.09 25.65 -13.75
CA PRO A 45 15.30 26.81 -12.88
C PRO A 45 14.16 26.92 -11.86
N ALA A 46 14.44 27.42 -10.65
CA ALA A 46 13.44 27.52 -9.56
C ALA A 46 12.14 28.28 -9.91
N GLY A 47 12.17 29.17 -10.91
CA GLY A 47 10.98 29.92 -11.36
C GLY A 47 9.99 29.13 -12.20
N ASP A 48 10.43 28.08 -12.92
CA ASP A 48 9.56 27.24 -13.75
C ASP A 48 8.82 26.20 -12.90
N VAL A 49 9.42 25.78 -11.78
CA VAL A 49 8.79 24.91 -10.80
C VAL A 49 7.54 25.59 -10.22
N GLN A 50 7.62 26.85 -9.80
CA GLN A 50 6.44 27.53 -9.25
C GLN A 50 5.28 27.63 -10.25
N GLN A 51 5.56 27.84 -11.54
CA GLN A 51 4.52 27.93 -12.56
C GLN A 51 3.85 26.58 -12.84
N GLU A 52 4.61 25.48 -12.81
CA GLU A 52 4.03 24.13 -12.88
C GLU A 52 3.12 23.88 -11.67
N TRP A 53 3.58 24.22 -10.46
CA TRP A 53 2.79 24.08 -9.24
C TRP A 53 1.52 24.93 -9.26
N ASP A 54 1.57 26.15 -9.78
CA ASP A 54 0.41 27.02 -9.95
C ASP A 54 -0.58 26.43 -10.97
N ALA A 55 -0.08 25.88 -12.08
CA ALA A 55 -0.89 25.22 -13.12
C ALA A 55 -1.57 23.95 -12.58
N VAL A 56 -0.83 23.09 -11.88
CA VAL A 56 -1.37 21.90 -11.21
C VAL A 56 -2.35 22.30 -10.11
N GLY A 57 -2.02 23.32 -9.29
CA GLY A 57 -2.87 23.84 -8.22
C GLY A 57 -4.24 24.30 -8.73
N ARG A 58 -4.29 24.85 -9.94
CA ARG A 58 -5.54 25.21 -10.61
C ARG A 58 -6.42 24.00 -10.94
N VAL A 59 -5.82 22.92 -11.43
CA VAL A 59 -6.51 21.65 -11.68
C VAL A 59 -6.95 21.00 -10.38
N LEU A 60 -6.11 21.01 -9.33
CA LEU A 60 -6.44 20.49 -8.01
C LEU A 60 -7.65 21.19 -7.39
N GLU A 61 -7.73 22.52 -7.49
CA GLU A 61 -8.89 23.27 -7.01
C GLU A 61 -10.16 22.93 -7.82
N ALA A 62 -10.03 22.75 -9.15
CA ALA A 62 -11.14 22.32 -9.99
C ALA A 62 -11.61 20.88 -9.68
N LEU A 63 -10.70 19.96 -9.33
CA LEU A 63 -11.04 18.62 -8.87
C LEU A 63 -11.85 18.67 -7.57
N LYS A 64 -11.37 19.44 -6.59
CA LYS A 64 -12.04 19.65 -5.31
C LYS A 64 -13.45 20.21 -5.49
N GLN A 65 -13.62 21.23 -6.33
CA GLN A 65 -14.93 21.81 -6.64
C GLN A 65 -15.87 20.84 -7.37
N SER A 66 -15.30 19.87 -8.10
CA SER A 66 -16.05 18.85 -8.83
C SER A 66 -16.31 17.59 -8.01
N GLY A 67 -15.79 17.50 -6.78
CA GLY A 67 -15.90 16.32 -5.92
C GLY A 67 -15.16 15.09 -6.45
N LEU A 68 -14.10 15.30 -7.25
CA LEU A 68 -13.28 14.24 -7.82
C LEU A 68 -12.01 14.06 -6.99
N GLU A 69 -11.61 12.80 -6.77
CA GLU A 69 -10.38 12.48 -6.02
C GLU A 69 -9.14 12.51 -6.92
N ASP A 70 -9.30 12.19 -8.20
CA ASP A 70 -8.25 12.21 -9.20
C ASP A 70 -8.79 12.46 -10.61
N ILE A 71 -7.87 12.74 -11.53
CA ILE A 71 -8.13 12.75 -12.96
C ILE A 71 -6.90 12.34 -13.76
N TRP A 72 -7.19 11.63 -14.83
CA TRP A 72 -6.21 11.21 -15.81
C TRP A 72 -6.37 12.05 -17.06
N PHE A 73 -5.26 12.38 -17.69
CA PHE A 73 -5.31 13.14 -18.94
C PHE A 73 -4.38 12.60 -19.99
N VAL A 74 -4.83 12.66 -21.25
CA VAL A 74 -4.03 12.34 -22.44
C VAL A 74 -4.15 13.49 -23.41
N VAL A 75 -3.01 14.08 -23.76
CA VAL A 75 -2.89 15.11 -24.78
C VAL A 75 -2.48 14.44 -26.08
N GLN A 76 -3.20 14.71 -27.17
CA GLN A 76 -2.85 14.27 -28.51
C GLN A 76 -2.73 15.46 -29.45
N ALA A 77 -1.77 15.40 -30.38
CA ALA A 77 -1.64 16.37 -31.46
C ALA A 77 -1.90 15.68 -32.82
N PRO A 78 -3.17 15.39 -33.17
CA PRO A 78 -3.50 14.60 -34.36
C PRO A 78 -3.07 15.27 -35.68
N SER A 79 -3.02 16.60 -35.72
CA SER A 79 -2.60 17.38 -36.88
C SER A 79 -1.96 18.69 -36.45
N PRO A 80 -1.17 19.36 -37.31
CA PRO A 80 -0.56 20.65 -36.98
C PRO A 80 -1.61 21.66 -36.50
N GLY A 81 -1.37 22.28 -35.35
CA GLY A 81 -2.25 23.30 -34.77
C GLY A 81 -3.54 22.77 -34.13
N ARG A 82 -3.76 21.45 -34.07
CA ARG A 82 -4.89 20.83 -33.36
C ARG A 82 -4.37 20.04 -32.17
N VAL A 83 -4.82 20.40 -30.98
CA VAL A 83 -4.54 19.66 -29.74
C VAL A 83 -5.86 19.15 -29.19
N VAL A 84 -5.89 17.88 -28.81
CA VAL A 84 -7.05 17.23 -28.20
C VAL A 84 -6.66 16.76 -26.81
N LEU A 85 -7.43 17.17 -25.81
CA LEU A 85 -7.28 16.72 -24.44
C LEU A 85 -8.37 15.70 -24.12
N HIS A 86 -7.96 14.49 -23.76
CA HIS A 86 -8.84 13.47 -23.22
C HIS A 86 -8.70 13.47 -21.71
N LEU A 87 -9.81 13.60 -21.02
CA LEU A 87 -9.92 13.49 -19.57
C LEU A 87 -10.56 12.15 -19.25
N LEU A 88 -9.92 11.36 -18.41
CA LEU A 88 -10.38 10.05 -17.97
C LEU A 88 -10.62 10.11 -16.45
N GLU A 89 -11.82 9.72 -16.05
CA GLU A 89 -12.24 9.66 -14.65
C GLU A 89 -12.31 8.17 -14.26
N PRO A 90 -11.26 7.62 -13.64
CA PRO A 90 -11.22 6.21 -13.27
C PRO A 90 -12.24 5.86 -12.18
N GLY A 91 -12.50 6.79 -11.26
CA GLY A 91 -13.34 6.54 -10.08
C GLY A 91 -12.78 5.41 -9.21
N ALA A 92 -13.63 4.81 -8.36
CA ALA A 92 -13.21 3.76 -7.44
C ALA A 92 -12.85 2.41 -8.11
N VAL A 93 -13.00 2.29 -9.44
CA VAL A 93 -12.79 1.04 -10.18
C VAL A 93 -11.41 0.90 -10.80
N ALA A 94 -10.54 1.92 -10.71
CA ALA A 94 -9.17 1.79 -11.15
C ALA A 94 -8.21 2.52 -10.22
N GLN A 95 -6.99 2.00 -10.11
CA GLN A 95 -5.91 2.54 -9.30
C GLN A 95 -4.70 2.89 -10.16
N ASN A 96 -3.93 3.84 -9.64
CA ASN A 96 -2.75 4.38 -10.30
C ASN A 96 -1.53 3.49 -10.07
N GLY A 97 -0.73 3.31 -11.12
CA GLY A 97 0.63 2.80 -11.02
C GLY A 97 1.65 3.94 -10.95
N ALA A 98 2.94 3.58 -10.96
CA ALA A 98 4.04 4.55 -10.98
C ALA A 98 4.19 5.31 -12.31
N GLY A 99 3.41 4.97 -13.34
CA GLY A 99 3.51 5.55 -14.69
C GLY A 99 2.21 6.20 -15.16
N PRO A 100 2.19 6.73 -16.40
CA PRO A 100 1.05 7.46 -16.97
C PRO A 100 -0.03 6.51 -17.52
N HIS A 101 -0.16 5.29 -16.99
CA HIS A 101 -1.17 4.29 -17.39
C HIS A 101 -1.97 3.77 -16.21
N LEU A 102 -3.25 3.52 -16.44
CA LEU A 102 -4.09 2.79 -15.49
C LEU A 102 -3.44 1.43 -15.21
N ASP A 103 -3.15 1.17 -13.94
CA ASP A 103 -2.35 0.01 -13.56
C ASP A 103 -3.25 -1.16 -13.14
N THR A 104 -4.15 -0.92 -12.18
CA THR A 104 -5.05 -1.96 -11.65
C THR A 104 -6.52 -1.57 -11.75
N LEU A 105 -7.37 -2.52 -12.12
CA LEU A 105 -8.82 -2.43 -12.17
C LEU A 105 -9.42 -3.24 -11.01
N ILE A 106 -10.37 -2.64 -10.29
CA ILE A 106 -11.12 -3.29 -9.21
C ILE A 106 -12.37 -3.96 -9.80
N LEU A 107 -12.38 -5.28 -9.80
CA LEU A 107 -13.41 -6.09 -10.46
C LEU A 107 -14.54 -6.54 -9.51
N ALA A 108 -14.37 -6.32 -8.21
CA ALA A 108 -15.40 -6.59 -7.20
C ALA A 108 -15.43 -5.46 -6.16
N ASP A 109 -16.63 -5.03 -5.74
CA ASP A 109 -16.80 -3.96 -4.76
C ASP A 109 -16.11 -4.25 -3.43
N GLY A 110 -15.36 -3.27 -2.93
CA GLY A 110 -14.63 -3.40 -1.66
C GLY A 110 -13.54 -4.46 -1.66
N ALA A 111 -13.15 -4.99 -2.83
CA ALA A 111 -12.11 -6.00 -2.91
C ALA A 111 -10.75 -5.45 -2.43
N VAL A 112 -10.11 -6.21 -1.56
CA VAL A 112 -8.77 -5.96 -1.04
C VAL A 112 -7.94 -7.25 -1.11
N PRO A 113 -6.59 -7.17 -1.19
CA PRO A 113 -5.67 -8.31 -1.16
C PRO A 113 -5.89 -9.36 -0.11
N GLU A 114 -5.56 -10.62 -0.42
CA GLU A 114 -5.54 -11.67 0.61
C GLU A 114 -4.70 -11.28 1.83
N PRO A 115 -3.48 -10.71 1.71
CA PRO A 115 -2.75 -10.25 2.89
C PRO A 115 -3.47 -9.16 3.70
N TRP A 116 -4.32 -8.34 3.06
CA TRP A 116 -5.16 -7.31 3.69
C TRP A 116 -6.50 -7.87 4.22
N ARG A 117 -6.83 -9.13 3.94
CA ARG A 117 -7.99 -9.82 4.53
C ARG A 117 -7.59 -10.71 5.70
N ARG A 118 -6.30 -10.98 5.87
CA ARG A 118 -5.80 -11.93 6.86
C ARG A 118 -5.89 -11.35 8.27
N LEU A 119 -6.64 -12.03 9.12
CA LEU A 119 -6.74 -11.73 10.54
C LEU A 119 -5.64 -12.47 11.31
N PRO A 120 -5.26 -11.97 12.51
CA PRO A 120 -4.36 -12.72 13.39
C PRO A 120 -4.95 -14.08 13.76
N ASP A 121 -4.11 -15.11 13.72
CA ASP A 121 -4.44 -16.42 14.24
C ASP A 121 -4.55 -16.32 15.78
N PRO A 122 -5.63 -16.81 16.41
CA PRO A 122 -5.75 -16.77 17.86
C PRO A 122 -4.65 -17.60 18.53
N VAL A 123 -4.01 -17.03 19.56
CA VAL A 123 -3.07 -17.73 20.45
C VAL A 123 -3.62 -17.70 21.89
N PRO A 124 -4.61 -18.55 22.25
CA PRO A 124 -5.31 -18.46 23.54
C PRO A 124 -4.42 -18.67 24.77
N ALA A 125 -3.26 -19.31 24.59
CA ALA A 125 -2.30 -19.57 25.65
C ALA A 125 -1.28 -18.43 25.81
N ALA A 126 -1.35 -17.38 24.98
CA ALA A 126 -0.47 -16.23 25.13
C ALA A 126 -0.76 -15.54 26.46
N MET A 127 0.30 -15.26 27.21
CA MET A 127 0.26 -14.54 28.48
C MET A 127 1.20 -13.35 28.41
N PRO A 128 1.01 -12.32 29.26
CA PRO A 128 2.01 -11.29 29.44
C PRO A 128 3.37 -11.87 29.79
N ALA A 129 4.42 -11.23 29.31
CA ALA A 129 5.78 -11.61 29.63
C ALA A 129 6.02 -11.54 31.14
N ARG A 130 6.98 -12.33 31.64
CA ARG A 130 7.36 -12.27 33.07
C ARG A 130 7.91 -10.91 33.49
N SER A 131 8.39 -10.12 32.54
CA SER A 131 8.86 -8.76 32.73
C SER A 131 7.74 -7.72 32.85
N ALA A 132 6.49 -8.05 32.51
CA ALA A 132 5.38 -7.10 32.58
C ALA A 132 5.01 -6.81 34.04
N ASP A 133 5.30 -5.59 34.51
CA ASP A 133 5.04 -5.13 35.87
C ASP A 133 4.60 -3.64 35.85
N PRO A 134 3.29 -3.37 35.76
CA PRO A 134 2.76 -2.01 35.69
C PRO A 134 3.17 -1.12 36.87
N GLU A 135 3.37 -1.68 38.07
CA GLU A 135 3.74 -0.90 39.25
C GLU A 135 5.23 -0.54 39.22
N LEU A 136 6.09 -1.48 38.81
CA LEU A 136 7.50 -1.19 38.55
C LEU A 136 7.66 -0.12 37.48
N LEU A 137 6.94 -0.24 36.36
CA LEU A 137 6.94 0.75 35.28
C LEU A 137 6.56 2.13 35.81
N ARG A 138 5.44 2.24 36.53
CA ARG A 138 4.95 3.51 37.09
C ARG A 138 5.96 4.14 38.04
N ARG A 139 6.58 3.35 38.92
CA ARG A 139 7.62 3.83 39.84
C ARG A 139 8.83 4.35 39.07
N THR A 140 9.34 3.57 38.12
CA THR A 140 10.51 3.96 37.31
C THR A 140 10.26 5.21 36.49
N LEU A 141 9.07 5.36 35.91
CA LEU A 141 8.71 6.57 35.16
C LEU A 141 8.65 7.81 36.05
N ARG A 142 8.04 7.73 37.24
CA ARG A 142 8.00 8.86 38.19
C ARG A 142 9.37 9.30 38.66
N GLU A 143 10.29 8.35 38.83
CA GLU A 143 11.67 8.64 39.20
C GLU A 143 12.43 9.33 38.07
N ARG A 144 12.22 8.91 36.81
CA ARG A 144 12.95 9.41 35.64
C ARG A 144 12.34 10.64 34.99
N LEU A 145 11.03 10.85 35.15
CA LEU A 145 10.27 11.97 34.61
C LEU A 145 9.59 12.75 35.74
N PRO A 146 10.38 13.37 36.66
CA PRO A 146 9.79 14.21 37.69
C PRO A 146 9.02 15.37 37.04
N GLY A 147 7.84 15.66 37.58
CA GLY A 147 6.99 16.77 37.12
C GLY A 147 6.19 16.52 35.84
N ALA A 148 6.28 15.34 35.22
CA ALA A 148 5.43 15.01 34.08
C ALA A 148 3.94 15.02 34.48
N GLU A 149 3.10 15.56 33.61
CA GLU A 149 1.66 15.61 33.83
C GLU A 149 1.00 14.27 33.45
N PRO A 150 0.22 13.66 34.36
CA PRO A 150 -0.46 12.40 34.08
C PRO A 150 -1.76 12.63 33.32
N ALA A 151 -2.18 11.64 32.53
CA ALA A 151 -3.53 11.57 31.99
C ALA A 151 -4.57 11.21 33.05
N THR A 152 -5.77 11.73 32.84
CA THR A 152 -6.94 11.45 33.68
C THR A 152 -7.54 10.09 33.35
N GLU A 153 -8.22 9.49 34.32
CA GLU A 153 -8.99 8.24 34.12
C GLU A 153 -10.04 8.38 32.99
N ALA A 154 -10.62 9.57 32.85
CA ALA A 154 -11.62 9.84 31.84
C ALA A 154 -11.03 9.80 30.42
N GLU A 155 -9.83 10.36 30.23
CA GLU A 155 -9.12 10.32 28.94
C GLU A 155 -8.70 8.90 28.56
N ILE A 156 -8.17 8.14 29.53
CA ILE A 156 -7.78 6.73 29.34
C ILE A 156 -8.99 5.87 28.96
N ALA A 157 -10.12 6.06 29.67
CA ALA A 157 -11.37 5.36 29.34
C ALA A 157 -11.92 5.76 27.97
N ALA A 158 -11.85 7.06 27.62
CA ALA A 158 -12.28 7.55 26.31
C ALA A 158 -11.43 6.98 25.17
N ALA A 159 -10.11 6.87 25.36
CA ALA A 159 -9.22 6.23 24.39
C ALA A 159 -9.59 4.76 24.17
N GLY A 160 -9.77 3.98 25.24
CA GLY A 160 -10.20 2.58 25.10
C GLY A 160 -11.56 2.43 24.39
N ALA A 161 -12.52 3.30 24.71
CA ALA A 161 -13.82 3.31 24.04
C ALA A 161 -13.70 3.66 22.54
N ARG A 162 -12.85 4.64 22.18
CA ARG A 162 -12.59 5.05 20.80
C ARG A 162 -11.92 3.93 19.98
N LEU A 163 -10.97 3.22 20.58
CA LEU A 163 -10.25 2.13 19.92
C LEU A 163 -11.06 0.82 19.84
N GLY A 164 -12.15 0.71 20.60
CA GLY A 164 -12.94 -0.53 20.71
C GLY A 164 -12.23 -1.66 21.46
N VAL A 165 -11.12 -1.36 22.14
CA VAL A 165 -10.33 -2.30 22.94
C VAL A 165 -9.93 -1.68 24.28
N ALA A 166 -9.92 -2.47 25.35
CA ALA A 166 -9.43 -2.00 26.63
C ALA A 166 -7.91 -1.78 26.56
N LEU A 167 -7.44 -0.62 27.03
CA LEU A 167 -6.00 -0.38 27.11
C LEU A 167 -5.35 -1.38 28.08
N PRO A 168 -4.19 -1.99 27.72
CA PRO A 168 -3.44 -2.88 28.61
C PRO A 168 -2.96 -2.15 29.87
N ASP A 169 -2.79 -2.89 30.96
CA ASP A 169 -2.48 -2.28 32.27
C ASP A 169 -1.14 -1.55 32.29
N GLU A 170 -0.13 -2.03 31.57
CA GLU A 170 1.14 -1.29 31.42
C GLU A 170 0.97 0.01 30.62
N LEU A 171 0.11 0.02 29.61
CA LEU A 171 -0.16 1.23 28.83
C LEU A 171 -0.92 2.27 29.66
N LYS A 172 -1.90 1.83 30.48
CA LYS A 172 -2.54 2.69 31.48
C LYS A 172 -1.51 3.23 32.48
N ALA A 173 -0.62 2.38 32.99
CA ALA A 173 0.40 2.78 33.95
C ALA A 173 1.37 3.84 33.39
N LEU A 174 1.72 3.75 32.10
CA LEU A 174 2.47 4.78 31.38
C LEU A 174 1.70 6.12 31.38
N PHE A 175 0.43 6.11 30.92
CA PHE A 175 -0.38 7.32 30.83
C PHE A 175 -0.76 7.93 32.19
N HIS A 176 -0.79 7.14 33.27
CA HIS A 176 -0.93 7.65 34.65
C HIS A 176 0.31 8.39 35.17
N VAL A 177 1.38 8.49 34.39
CA VAL A 177 2.58 9.27 34.72
C VAL A 177 2.84 10.35 33.67
N VAL A 178 2.60 10.06 32.39
CA VAL A 178 2.91 10.97 31.28
C VAL A 178 1.76 10.98 30.28
N HIS A 179 1.14 12.15 30.04
CA HIS A 179 0.01 12.32 29.12
C HIS A 179 0.39 12.15 27.63
N GLY A 180 1.63 12.49 27.26
CA GLY A 180 2.10 12.52 25.88
C GLY A 180 1.76 13.84 25.16
N GLY A 181 2.49 14.19 24.11
CA GLY A 181 2.11 15.30 23.22
C GLY A 181 2.09 16.70 23.83
N ALA A 182 3.15 17.15 24.48
CA ALA A 182 3.33 18.58 24.73
C ALA A 182 3.68 19.28 23.40
N GLU A 183 2.71 19.43 22.47
CA GLU A 183 2.91 20.10 21.16
C GLU A 183 3.44 21.54 21.32
N GLN A 184 3.33 22.12 22.52
CA GLN A 184 3.82 23.44 22.88
C GLN A 184 5.15 23.44 23.67
N ASP A 185 5.63 22.26 24.12
CA ASP A 185 6.91 22.11 24.81
C ASP A 185 7.75 20.99 24.17
N PHE A 186 8.57 21.42 23.21
CA PHE A 186 9.48 20.55 22.49
C PHE A 186 10.57 19.95 23.38
N GLU A 187 11.03 20.68 24.42
CA GLU A 187 12.05 20.19 25.35
C GLU A 187 11.48 19.06 26.22
N GLU A 188 10.24 19.20 26.69
CA GLU A 188 9.55 18.14 27.41
C GLU A 188 9.35 16.90 26.52
N THR A 189 8.96 17.11 25.26
CA THR A 189 8.78 16.01 24.30
C THR A 189 10.07 15.22 24.09
N ILE A 190 11.21 15.89 23.90
CA ILE A 190 12.51 15.23 23.79
C ILE A 190 12.86 14.50 25.09
N ARG A 191 12.67 15.15 26.25
CA ARG A 191 12.98 14.55 27.56
C ARG A 191 12.19 13.26 27.79
N VAL A 192 10.90 13.24 27.44
CA VAL A 192 10.05 12.05 27.52
C VAL A 192 10.57 10.98 26.56
N ALA A 193 10.88 11.34 25.31
CA ALA A 193 11.41 10.42 24.32
C ALA A 193 12.75 9.80 24.74
N ASP A 194 13.66 10.56 25.35
CA ASP A 194 14.94 10.08 25.87
C ASP A 194 14.79 9.06 27.01
N VAL A 195 13.69 9.13 27.77
CA VAL A 195 13.39 8.19 28.85
C VAL A 195 12.71 6.93 28.34
N LEU A 196 11.74 7.08 27.44
CA LEU A 196 10.93 5.97 26.90
C LEU A 196 11.61 5.23 25.75
N GLY A 197 12.51 5.90 25.02
CA GLY A 197 13.03 5.44 23.73
C GLY A 197 11.98 5.52 22.60
N VAL A 198 10.92 6.30 22.80
CA VAL A 198 9.75 6.43 21.91
C VAL A 198 9.20 7.85 21.99
N PHE A 199 8.83 8.44 20.86
CA PHE A 199 8.02 9.66 20.85
C PHE A 199 6.57 9.31 21.16
N LEU A 200 6.18 9.53 22.42
CA LEU A 200 4.86 9.15 22.94
C LEU A 200 3.75 10.01 22.33
N TYR A 201 2.74 9.37 21.76
CA TYR A 201 1.53 10.05 21.31
C TYR A 201 0.62 10.42 22.48
N PRO A 202 -0.07 11.58 22.39
CA PRO A 202 -1.19 11.84 23.27
C PRO A 202 -2.31 10.82 23.04
N LEU A 203 -3.15 10.59 24.06
CA LEU A 203 -4.17 9.54 24.06
C LEU A 203 -5.21 9.64 22.94
N ASP A 204 -5.44 10.81 22.36
CA ASP A 204 -6.34 11.03 21.23
C ASP A 204 -5.71 10.64 19.88
N GLN A 205 -4.38 10.60 19.80
CA GLN A 205 -3.61 10.19 18.62
C GLN A 205 -3.22 8.71 18.62
N VAL A 206 -3.30 8.01 19.76
CA VAL A 206 -3.17 6.53 19.84
C VAL A 206 -4.17 5.88 18.88
N PHE A 207 -3.77 4.88 18.10
CA PHE A 207 -4.64 4.22 17.11
C PHE A 207 -4.36 2.72 16.99
N ILE A 208 -5.24 1.99 16.30
CA ILE A 208 -5.03 0.57 15.97
C ILE A 208 -4.31 0.48 14.62
N ALA A 209 -3.16 -0.20 14.59
CA ALA A 209 -2.46 -0.52 13.34
C ALA A 209 -3.17 -1.67 12.59
N ASP A 210 -4.33 -1.37 12.02
CA ASP A 210 -5.09 -2.28 11.19
C ASP A 210 -4.77 -2.11 9.69
N VAL A 211 -5.54 -2.80 8.85
CA VAL A 211 -5.38 -2.74 7.40
C VAL A 211 -5.75 -1.38 6.82
N ALA A 212 -6.63 -0.61 7.47
CA ALA A 212 -7.03 0.72 7.03
C ALA A 212 -5.94 1.76 7.31
N SER A 213 -5.17 1.59 8.39
CA SER A 213 -4.00 2.43 8.68
C SER A 213 -2.79 2.12 7.79
N ARG A 214 -2.81 1.02 7.03
CA ARG A 214 -1.71 0.60 6.14
C ARG A 214 -2.21 0.37 4.70
N PRO A 215 -2.68 1.42 4.02
CA PRO A 215 -3.14 1.30 2.64
C PRO A 215 -1.97 0.97 1.72
N ALA A 216 -2.22 0.12 0.72
CA ALA A 216 -1.29 -0.13 -0.36
C ALA A 216 -2.03 -0.25 -1.69
N ALA A 217 -1.36 0.14 -2.78
CA ALA A 217 -1.87 -0.08 -4.13
C ALA A 217 -2.03 -1.58 -4.38
N TRP A 218 -3.09 -1.94 -5.08
CA TRP A 218 -3.51 -3.33 -5.27
C TRP A 218 -2.42 -4.16 -5.98
N ALA A 219 -1.77 -3.62 -7.02
CA ALA A 219 -0.66 -4.30 -7.68
C ALA A 219 0.49 -4.68 -6.72
N SER A 220 0.89 -3.78 -5.82
CA SER A 220 1.92 -4.04 -4.81
C SER A 220 1.44 -5.04 -3.77
N ALA A 221 0.24 -4.82 -3.26
CA ALA A 221 -0.35 -5.56 -2.17
C ALA A 221 -0.79 -7.00 -2.55
N ALA A 222 -1.08 -7.25 -3.83
CA ALA A 222 -1.30 -8.60 -4.37
C ALA A 222 0.00 -9.39 -4.55
N SER A 223 1.14 -8.69 -4.70
CA SER A 223 2.44 -9.27 -5.08
C SER A 223 3.30 -9.74 -3.90
N VAL A 224 2.74 -9.70 -2.71
CA VAL A 224 3.36 -10.06 -1.44
C VAL A 224 2.62 -11.22 -0.81
N ALA A 225 3.30 -12.05 -0.02
CA ALA A 225 2.67 -13.11 0.74
C ALA A 225 3.20 -13.07 2.17
N VAL A 226 2.34 -13.37 3.13
CA VAL A 226 2.67 -13.34 4.55
C VAL A 226 2.60 -14.75 5.13
N ALA A 227 3.46 -15.07 6.09
CA ALA A 227 3.35 -16.33 6.83
C ALA A 227 3.91 -16.21 8.24
N THR A 228 3.13 -16.69 9.20
CA THR A 228 3.53 -16.80 10.60
C THR A 228 4.05 -18.22 10.84
N GLY A 229 5.32 -18.34 11.22
CA GLY A 229 5.92 -19.62 11.60
C GLY A 229 5.59 -20.01 13.05
N PRO A 230 5.74 -21.28 13.45
CA PRO A 230 5.46 -21.70 14.83
C PRO A 230 6.43 -21.13 15.88
N GLY A 231 7.57 -20.57 15.46
CA GLY A 231 8.59 -20.00 16.34
C GLY A 231 8.64 -18.47 16.34
N VAL A 232 7.69 -17.79 15.69
CA VAL A 232 7.73 -16.32 15.60
C VAL A 232 6.96 -15.68 16.76
N ALA A 233 7.54 -14.64 17.35
CA ALA A 233 6.91 -13.88 18.43
C ALA A 233 5.84 -12.91 17.92
N VAL A 234 6.00 -12.40 16.69
CA VAL A 234 5.07 -11.46 16.06
C VAL A 234 4.48 -12.10 14.81
N GLN A 235 3.16 -12.07 14.67
CA GLN A 235 2.51 -12.57 13.46
C GLN A 235 2.84 -11.69 12.26
N GLN A 236 3.15 -12.31 11.13
CA GLN A 236 3.39 -11.59 9.89
C GLN A 236 2.04 -11.23 9.27
N LEU A 237 1.62 -9.99 9.49
CA LEU A 237 0.33 -9.44 9.08
C LEU A 237 0.53 -8.04 8.51
N VAL A 238 -0.40 -7.60 7.67
CA VAL A 238 -0.50 -6.19 7.29
C VAL A 238 -0.83 -5.37 8.52
N GLY A 239 -1.91 -5.71 9.22
CA GLY A 239 -2.29 -5.06 10.47
C GLY A 239 -3.03 -6.03 11.36
N SER A 240 -3.24 -5.64 12.61
CA SER A 240 -4.02 -6.43 13.56
C SER A 240 -4.93 -5.53 14.39
N PRO A 241 -6.17 -5.97 14.67
CA PRO A 241 -7.05 -5.28 15.62
C PRO A 241 -6.47 -5.22 17.05
N GLY A 242 -5.43 -6.02 17.34
CA GLY A 242 -4.75 -6.01 18.64
C GLY A 242 -3.45 -5.20 18.68
N TRP A 243 -3.06 -4.50 17.61
CA TRP A 243 -1.84 -3.68 17.61
C TRP A 243 -2.18 -2.23 17.95
N ILE A 244 -1.95 -1.84 19.20
CA ILE A 244 -2.24 -0.48 19.70
C ILE A 244 -0.98 0.38 19.55
N VAL A 245 -0.95 1.25 18.54
CA VAL A 245 0.14 2.20 18.32
C VAL A 245 0.08 3.31 19.36
N PHE A 246 1.18 3.48 20.10
CA PHE A 246 1.26 4.47 21.19
C PHE A 246 2.34 5.53 20.97
N GLY A 247 3.17 5.40 19.94
CA GLY A 247 4.20 6.40 19.63
C GLY A 247 5.00 6.04 18.39
N ASP A 248 5.99 6.87 18.04
CA ASP A 248 6.85 6.67 16.87
C ASP A 248 8.35 6.81 17.15
N ASP A 249 9.13 6.49 16.13
CA ASP A 249 10.57 6.70 16.05
C ASP A 249 10.91 7.84 15.07
N ALA A 250 10.48 9.07 15.38
CA ALA A 250 10.82 10.28 14.62
C ALA A 250 10.56 10.15 13.09
N GLY A 251 9.51 9.41 12.72
CA GLY A 251 9.12 9.18 11.33
C GLY A 251 9.67 7.91 10.66
N ASN A 252 10.51 7.10 11.32
CA ASN A 252 11.00 5.83 10.76
C ASN A 252 10.00 4.68 10.88
N GLY A 253 9.00 4.83 11.73
CA GLY A 253 8.01 3.79 12.04
C GLY A 253 7.32 4.06 13.36
N CYS A 254 6.41 3.17 13.72
CA CYS A 254 5.58 3.29 14.91
C CYS A 254 5.85 2.15 15.90
N PHE A 255 5.72 2.44 17.19
CA PHE A 255 5.70 1.44 18.26
C PHE A 255 4.27 1.08 18.63
N ALA A 256 4.01 -0.22 18.75
CA ALA A 256 2.72 -0.73 19.15
C ALA A 256 2.83 -1.75 20.29
N VAL A 257 1.79 -1.79 21.11
CA VAL A 257 1.53 -2.90 22.04
C VAL A 257 0.78 -3.98 21.28
N ASP A 258 1.30 -5.20 21.27
CA ASP A 258 0.74 -6.34 20.53
C ASP A 258 -0.11 -7.24 21.43
N LEU A 259 -1.43 -7.23 21.20
CA LEU A 259 -2.41 -8.07 21.89
C LEU A 259 -2.75 -9.35 21.13
N THR A 260 -2.15 -9.56 19.96
CA THR A 260 -2.33 -10.72 19.09
C THR A 260 -0.97 -11.30 18.69
N PRO A 261 -0.16 -11.74 19.67
CA PRO A 261 1.19 -12.19 19.41
C PRO A 261 1.22 -13.43 18.52
N GLY A 262 2.39 -13.73 17.98
CA GLY A 262 2.67 -15.01 17.34
C GLY A 262 2.77 -16.15 18.35
N PRO A 263 2.88 -17.41 17.87
CA PRO A 263 2.86 -18.59 18.74
C PRO A 263 3.96 -18.63 19.81
N ALA A 264 5.07 -17.91 19.62
CA ALA A 264 6.17 -17.81 20.57
C ALA A 264 6.22 -16.45 21.30
N GLY A 265 5.22 -15.59 21.12
CA GLY A 265 5.19 -14.24 21.69
C GLY A 265 4.38 -14.13 22.98
N HIS A 266 4.33 -12.92 23.50
CA HIS A 266 3.63 -12.56 24.74
C HIS A 266 2.56 -11.51 24.49
N THR A 267 1.43 -11.62 25.17
CA THR A 267 0.39 -10.59 25.10
C THR A 267 0.88 -9.30 25.76
N GLY A 268 0.88 -8.19 25.05
CA GLY A 268 1.38 -6.90 25.55
C GLY A 268 2.87 -6.65 25.26
N GLN A 269 3.52 -7.52 24.47
CA GLN A 269 4.86 -7.26 23.96
C GLN A 269 4.88 -5.99 23.10
N ILE A 270 6.05 -5.37 22.97
CA ILE A 270 6.24 -4.17 22.16
C ILE A 270 6.80 -4.56 20.82
N ILE A 271 6.13 -4.11 19.76
CA ILE A 271 6.54 -4.32 18.38
C ILE A 271 6.86 -2.99 17.72
N PHE A 272 7.76 -3.04 16.74
CA PHE A 272 8.06 -1.93 15.86
C PHE A 272 7.48 -2.22 14.47
N ILE A 273 6.75 -1.24 13.94
CA ILE A 273 6.14 -1.26 12.62
C ILE A 273 6.91 -0.25 11.76
N PRO A 274 7.76 -0.71 10.82
CA PRO A 274 8.49 0.19 9.93
C PRO A 274 7.53 1.03 9.08
N HIS A 275 7.88 2.29 8.83
CA HIS A 275 7.07 3.19 7.99
C HIS A 275 7.07 2.76 6.51
N ASP A 276 8.19 2.24 6.02
CA ASP A 276 8.42 1.90 4.62
C ASP A 276 7.91 0.50 4.24
N GLU A 277 7.71 -0.36 5.24
CA GLU A 277 7.11 -1.67 5.03
C GLU A 277 5.59 -1.59 5.15
N THR A 278 4.88 -2.23 4.22
CA THR A 278 3.40 -2.34 4.26
C THR A 278 2.92 -3.61 4.96
N ILE A 279 3.86 -4.46 5.38
CA ILE A 279 3.62 -5.78 5.97
C ILE A 279 4.59 -5.97 7.12
N GLY A 280 4.13 -6.69 8.14
CA GLY A 280 4.98 -7.18 9.19
C GLY A 280 5.23 -6.12 10.25
N ALA A 281 5.84 -6.62 11.31
CA ALA A 281 6.34 -5.89 12.45
C ALA A 281 7.40 -6.78 13.12
N SER A 282 8.34 -6.17 13.83
CA SER A 282 9.40 -6.88 14.56
C SER A 282 9.21 -6.74 16.06
N LEU A 283 9.52 -7.80 16.82
CA LEU A 283 9.55 -7.73 18.28
C LEU A 283 10.63 -6.73 18.70
N TYR A 284 10.26 -5.78 19.55
CA TYR A 284 11.15 -4.75 20.06
C TYR A 284 11.50 -4.99 21.53
N ALA A 285 10.50 -5.30 22.36
CA ALA A 285 10.68 -5.63 23.78
C ALA A 285 9.59 -6.62 24.26
N ASP A 286 9.90 -7.39 25.31
CA ASP A 286 8.96 -8.36 25.88
C ASP A 286 7.77 -7.70 26.60
N SER A 287 7.93 -6.45 27.06
CA SER A 287 6.88 -5.64 27.71
C SER A 287 7.26 -4.15 27.72
N LEU A 288 6.31 -3.25 28.06
CA LEU A 288 6.61 -1.82 28.27
C LEU A 288 7.57 -1.63 29.46
N THR A 289 7.42 -2.45 30.50
CA THR A 289 8.36 -2.44 31.63
C THR A 289 9.78 -2.80 31.17
N ASP A 290 9.95 -3.84 30.35
CA ASP A 290 11.27 -4.24 29.82
C ASP A 290 11.90 -3.12 28.98
N LEU A 291 11.10 -2.51 28.10
CA LEU A 291 11.50 -1.36 27.28
C LEU A 291 12.07 -0.22 28.15
N VAL A 292 11.32 0.24 29.15
CA VAL A 292 11.70 1.39 29.97
C VAL A 292 12.81 1.05 30.97
N VAL A 293 12.73 -0.10 31.64
CA VAL A 293 13.67 -0.45 32.71
C VAL A 293 15.03 -0.85 32.15
N HIS A 294 15.04 -1.71 31.12
CA HIS A 294 16.25 -2.36 30.64
C HIS A 294 16.85 -1.71 29.38
N ARG A 295 16.15 -0.75 28.73
CA ARG A 295 16.60 -0.05 27.51
C ARG A 295 17.16 -1.03 26.46
N ARG A 296 16.54 -2.20 26.32
CA ARG A 296 17.00 -3.20 25.36
C ARG A 296 16.57 -2.79 23.96
N LEU A 297 17.55 -2.40 23.16
CA LEU A 297 17.46 -2.44 21.71
C LEU A 297 17.68 -3.89 21.30
N SER A 298 16.63 -4.69 21.25
CA SER A 298 16.77 -6.04 20.69
C SER A 298 17.05 -5.91 19.20
N ALA A 299 18.20 -6.43 18.77
CA ALA A 299 18.56 -6.50 17.38
C ALA A 299 17.60 -7.45 16.64
N HIS A 300 17.26 -7.01 15.44
CA HIS A 300 16.35 -7.64 14.49
C HIS A 300 16.87 -9.03 14.07
N ASP A 301 16.41 -10.10 14.71
CA ASP A 301 16.58 -11.46 14.19
C ASP A 301 15.38 -11.80 13.31
N ASP A 302 15.54 -11.63 11.99
CA ASP A 302 14.67 -12.24 10.97
C ASP A 302 15.23 -13.62 10.64
N PRO A 303 14.64 -14.73 11.15
CA PRO A 303 15.04 -16.05 10.74
C PRO A 303 14.42 -16.34 9.38
N ARG A 304 15.01 -15.78 8.30
CA ARG A 304 14.80 -16.26 6.93
C ARG A 304 15.46 -17.63 6.77
N GLY A 305 14.83 -18.64 7.36
CA GLY A 305 15.17 -20.03 7.16
C GLY A 305 14.84 -20.50 5.74
N ASP A 306 15.51 -21.59 5.36
CA ASP A 306 15.57 -22.34 4.10
C ASP A 306 14.20 -22.86 3.57
N ARG A 307 13.18 -21.99 3.47
CA ARG A 307 11.86 -22.33 2.91
C ARG A 307 11.75 -21.78 1.49
N PRO A 308 11.28 -22.60 0.52
CA PRO A 308 10.88 -22.12 -0.79
C PRO A 308 9.95 -20.91 -0.65
N PRO A 309 10.14 -19.85 -1.45
CA PRO A 309 9.47 -18.59 -1.20
C PRO A 309 8.00 -18.66 -1.60
N LEU A 310 7.12 -18.10 -0.77
CA LEU A 310 5.69 -17.94 -1.08
C LEU A 310 5.47 -17.01 -2.28
N VAL A 311 6.49 -16.20 -2.62
CA VAL A 311 6.56 -15.30 -3.76
C VAL A 311 7.72 -15.72 -4.65
N ALA A 312 7.43 -16.14 -5.87
CA ALA A 312 8.45 -16.52 -6.84
C ALA A 312 8.62 -15.44 -7.91
N HIS A 313 9.88 -15.03 -8.12
CA HIS A 313 10.26 -14.19 -9.25
C HIS A 313 10.98 -15.04 -10.30
N VAL A 314 10.35 -15.22 -11.46
CA VAL A 314 10.96 -15.92 -12.60
C VAL A 314 11.41 -14.86 -13.60
N ASN A 315 12.72 -14.62 -13.65
CA ASN A 315 13.35 -13.62 -14.52
C ASN A 315 14.85 -13.88 -14.66
N ALA A 316 15.55 -13.04 -15.44
CA ALA A 316 16.98 -13.19 -15.69
C ALA A 316 17.90 -13.13 -14.43
N ARG A 317 17.41 -12.65 -13.29
CA ARG A 317 18.20 -12.42 -12.05
C ARG A 317 17.82 -13.32 -10.87
N SER A 318 16.71 -14.06 -10.95
CA SER A 318 16.18 -14.86 -9.85
C SER A 318 15.97 -16.32 -10.31
N LEU A 319 14.75 -16.85 -10.25
CA LEU A 319 14.49 -18.22 -10.69
C LEU A 319 14.53 -18.33 -12.23
N PRO A 320 15.18 -19.37 -12.78
CA PRO A 320 15.34 -19.52 -14.23
C PRO A 320 14.08 -20.04 -14.93
N SER A 321 13.15 -20.67 -14.20
CA SER A 321 11.99 -21.34 -14.78
C SER A 321 10.80 -21.41 -13.81
N ILE A 322 9.61 -21.71 -14.35
CA ILE A 322 8.37 -21.86 -13.58
C ILE A 322 8.37 -23.18 -12.78
N GLU A 323 9.00 -24.23 -13.32
CA GLU A 323 9.18 -25.51 -12.63
C GLU A 323 9.96 -25.34 -11.33
N ALA A 324 10.96 -24.45 -11.32
CA ALA A 324 11.72 -24.14 -10.11
C ALA A 324 10.89 -23.39 -9.05
N ALA A 325 9.79 -22.76 -9.46
CA ALA A 325 8.86 -22.06 -8.57
C ALA A 325 7.69 -22.93 -8.09
N ALA A 326 7.47 -24.10 -8.70
CA ALA A 326 6.28 -24.94 -8.49
C ALA A 326 6.29 -25.63 -7.11
N ASP A 327 5.89 -24.90 -6.07
CA ASP A 327 5.67 -25.39 -4.70
C ASP A 327 4.17 -25.25 -4.35
N PRO A 328 3.52 -26.24 -3.69
CA PRO A 328 2.12 -26.14 -3.25
C PRO A 328 1.78 -24.93 -2.37
N ARG A 329 2.79 -24.30 -1.76
CA ARG A 329 2.64 -23.11 -0.93
C ARG A 329 2.83 -21.80 -1.70
N LEU A 330 3.20 -21.86 -2.98
CA LEU A 330 3.36 -20.68 -3.83
C LEU A 330 2.04 -19.90 -3.86
N GLU A 331 2.10 -18.62 -3.48
CA GLU A 331 0.96 -17.71 -3.51
C GLU A 331 1.04 -16.72 -4.67
N VAL A 332 2.26 -16.29 -5.02
CA VAL A 332 2.49 -15.22 -5.98
C VAL A 332 3.55 -15.64 -6.99
N LEU A 333 3.22 -15.58 -8.27
CA LEU A 333 4.15 -15.80 -9.38
C LEU A 333 4.33 -14.50 -10.19
N LEU A 334 5.58 -14.05 -10.27
CA LEU A 334 5.98 -12.83 -10.97
C LEU A 334 6.92 -13.19 -12.11
N LEU A 335 6.44 -13.10 -13.36
CA LEU A 335 7.24 -13.35 -14.56
C LEU A 335 7.80 -12.01 -15.05
N GLY A 336 9.11 -11.84 -14.93
CA GLY A 336 9.81 -10.62 -15.31
C GLY A 336 10.55 -10.75 -16.63
N VAL A 337 11.24 -9.66 -17.02
CA VAL A 337 12.07 -9.61 -18.22
C VAL A 337 13.11 -10.74 -18.21
N ARG A 338 13.13 -11.50 -19.31
CA ARG A 338 14.09 -12.56 -19.56
C ARG A 338 14.35 -12.71 -21.04
N ASP A 339 15.50 -13.29 -21.35
CA ASP A 339 15.79 -13.81 -22.68
C ASP A 339 15.23 -15.25 -22.81
N GLY A 340 14.95 -15.65 -24.05
CA GLY A 340 14.54 -17.01 -24.40
C GLY A 340 13.07 -17.14 -24.79
N ALA A 341 12.62 -18.39 -24.91
CA ALA A 341 11.26 -18.70 -25.30
C ALA A 341 10.26 -18.31 -24.20
N PRO A 342 9.04 -17.91 -24.56
CA PRO A 342 7.94 -17.73 -23.62
C PRO A 342 7.67 -19.00 -22.80
N LEU A 343 7.13 -18.81 -21.59
CA LEU A 343 6.97 -19.85 -20.57
C LEU A 343 5.56 -20.44 -20.58
N SER A 344 5.47 -21.75 -20.37
CA SER A 344 4.21 -22.46 -20.12
C SER A 344 3.86 -22.39 -18.63
N LEU A 345 2.59 -22.14 -18.32
CA LEU A 345 2.08 -22.17 -16.94
C LEU A 345 1.78 -23.59 -16.44
N GLU A 346 1.89 -24.62 -17.29
CA GLU A 346 1.64 -26.03 -16.93
C GLU A 346 2.21 -26.48 -15.57
N PRO A 347 3.46 -26.13 -15.18
CA PRO A 347 4.03 -26.61 -13.92
C PRO A 347 3.33 -26.07 -12.67
N VAL A 348 2.58 -24.97 -12.78
CA VAL A 348 1.88 -24.32 -11.66
C VAL A 348 0.36 -24.48 -11.73
N ILE A 349 -0.16 -25.22 -12.72
CA ILE A 349 -1.57 -25.55 -12.80
C ILE A 349 -1.96 -26.45 -11.61
N GLY A 350 -3.10 -26.14 -11.00
CA GLY A 350 -3.61 -26.87 -9.84
C GLY A 350 -2.94 -26.53 -8.51
N LEU A 351 -1.99 -25.57 -8.48
CA LEU A 351 -1.47 -25.09 -7.20
C LEU A 351 -2.58 -24.37 -6.42
N PRO A 352 -2.94 -24.85 -5.22
CA PRO A 352 -4.16 -24.44 -4.53
C PRO A 352 -4.08 -23.04 -3.93
N ARG A 353 -2.86 -22.48 -3.83
CA ARG A 353 -2.60 -21.18 -3.19
C ARG A 353 -2.17 -20.10 -4.16
N LEU A 354 -1.93 -20.44 -5.44
CA LEU A 354 -1.46 -19.48 -6.43
C LEU A 354 -2.59 -18.49 -6.76
N ARG A 355 -2.56 -17.36 -6.06
CA ARG A 355 -3.61 -16.33 -6.09
C ARG A 355 -3.23 -15.12 -6.92
N THR A 356 -1.94 -14.92 -7.18
CA THR A 356 -1.45 -13.81 -8.00
C THR A 356 -0.56 -14.30 -9.12
N LEU A 357 -0.89 -13.88 -10.34
CA LEU A 357 0.01 -13.96 -11.49
C LEU A 357 0.22 -12.57 -12.06
N ARG A 358 1.48 -12.15 -12.17
CA ARG A 358 1.86 -10.99 -12.99
C ARG A 358 2.83 -11.45 -14.07
N ALA A 359 2.52 -11.14 -15.31
CA ALA A 359 3.34 -11.50 -16.44
C ALA A 359 3.78 -10.28 -17.24
N TYR A 360 5.09 -10.05 -17.29
CA TYR A 360 5.68 -9.03 -18.15
C TYR A 360 5.38 -9.36 -19.63
N PRO A 361 5.19 -8.35 -20.51
CA PRO A 361 4.86 -8.59 -21.92
C PRO A 361 5.80 -9.59 -22.61
N GLY A 362 5.19 -10.57 -23.30
CA GLY A 362 5.91 -11.59 -24.07
C GLY A 362 6.49 -12.75 -23.24
N THR A 363 6.20 -12.82 -21.94
CA THR A 363 6.70 -13.91 -21.09
C THR A 363 5.86 -15.19 -21.14
N LEU A 364 4.59 -15.12 -21.56
CA LEU A 364 3.69 -16.28 -21.62
C LEU A 364 3.68 -16.92 -23.01
N ALA A 365 3.76 -18.25 -23.05
CA ALA A 365 3.62 -19.02 -24.29
C ALA A 365 2.17 -19.09 -24.76
N ASP A 366 1.24 -19.26 -23.84
CA ASP A 366 -0.20 -19.22 -24.11
C ASP A 366 -0.93 -18.54 -22.94
N PRO A 367 -1.40 -17.29 -23.10
CA PRO A 367 -2.16 -16.59 -22.08
C PRO A 367 -3.39 -17.36 -21.60
N ARG A 368 -3.99 -18.23 -22.41
CA ARG A 368 -5.23 -18.95 -22.06
C ARG A 368 -5.06 -19.96 -20.93
N GLN A 369 -3.83 -20.40 -20.66
CA GLN A 369 -3.52 -21.30 -19.54
C GLN A 369 -3.89 -20.71 -18.18
N VAL A 370 -4.04 -19.38 -18.06
CA VAL A 370 -4.49 -18.74 -16.81
C VAL A 370 -5.90 -19.19 -16.39
N THR A 371 -6.72 -19.70 -17.33
CA THR A 371 -8.05 -20.24 -17.00
C THR A 371 -8.00 -21.50 -16.14
N GLU A 372 -6.87 -22.20 -16.14
CA GLU A 372 -6.64 -23.40 -15.34
C GLU A 372 -6.11 -23.07 -13.94
N LEU A 373 -5.78 -21.80 -13.67
CA LEU A 373 -5.36 -21.30 -12.37
C LEU A 373 -6.59 -20.84 -11.57
N THR A 374 -7.24 -21.78 -10.88
CA THR A 374 -8.56 -21.55 -10.26
C THR A 374 -8.54 -20.76 -8.95
N ALA A 375 -7.36 -20.48 -8.40
CA ALA A 375 -7.19 -19.76 -7.14
C ALA A 375 -6.86 -18.26 -7.35
N LEU A 376 -6.77 -17.79 -8.60
CA LEU A 376 -6.37 -16.42 -8.91
C LEU A 376 -7.36 -15.38 -8.36
N GLU A 377 -6.87 -14.46 -7.53
CA GLU A 377 -7.58 -13.23 -7.16
C GLU A 377 -7.11 -12.03 -7.98
N TYR A 378 -5.84 -12.03 -8.40
CA TYR A 378 -5.22 -10.95 -9.15
C TYR A 378 -4.45 -11.48 -10.36
N LEU A 379 -4.72 -10.90 -11.52
CA LEU A 379 -4.06 -11.23 -12.78
C LEU A 379 -3.58 -9.93 -13.44
N ALA A 380 -2.27 -9.77 -13.63
CA ALA A 380 -1.71 -8.66 -14.39
C ALA A 380 -1.03 -9.17 -15.66
N LEU A 381 -1.49 -8.68 -16.81
CA LEU A 381 -1.04 -9.11 -18.13
C LEU A 381 -0.79 -7.93 -19.05
N SER A 382 -0.03 -8.15 -20.11
CA SER A 382 0.14 -7.14 -21.15
C SER A 382 -1.16 -6.88 -21.92
N PRO A 383 -1.32 -5.71 -22.57
CA PRO A 383 -2.49 -5.45 -23.41
C PRO A 383 -2.72 -6.51 -24.50
N ALA A 384 -1.64 -7.09 -25.04
CA ALA A 384 -1.73 -8.14 -26.06
C ALA A 384 -2.27 -9.45 -25.48
N ASP A 385 -1.78 -9.86 -24.30
CA ASP A 385 -2.22 -11.09 -23.64
C ASP A 385 -3.66 -10.98 -23.13
N TRP A 386 -4.05 -9.80 -22.62
CA TRP A 386 -5.45 -9.51 -22.32
C TRP A 386 -6.35 -9.64 -23.54
N ARG A 387 -5.91 -9.16 -24.71
CA ARG A 387 -6.68 -9.26 -25.95
C ARG A 387 -6.91 -10.72 -26.36
N VAL A 388 -5.87 -11.56 -26.23
CA VAL A 388 -5.99 -13.02 -26.45
C VAL A 388 -7.07 -13.64 -25.56
N LEU A 389 -7.14 -13.25 -24.28
CA LEU A 389 -8.17 -13.74 -23.36
C LEU A 389 -9.57 -13.22 -23.68
N LEU A 390 -9.71 -11.93 -23.99
CA LEU A 390 -10.98 -11.31 -24.33
C LEU A 390 -11.58 -11.93 -25.60
N ASP A 391 -10.77 -12.03 -26.66
CA ASP A 391 -11.20 -12.56 -27.95
C ASP A 391 -11.59 -14.05 -27.87
N ALA A 392 -10.96 -14.80 -26.96
CA ALA A 392 -11.27 -16.20 -26.70
C ALA A 392 -12.41 -16.41 -25.69
N GLY A 393 -12.93 -15.34 -25.05
CA GLY A 393 -13.89 -15.45 -23.95
C GLY A 393 -13.33 -16.16 -22.71
N ALA A 394 -12.00 -16.12 -22.53
CA ALA A 394 -11.24 -16.90 -21.56
C ALA A 394 -10.80 -16.10 -20.32
N VAL A 395 -11.45 -14.97 -20.04
CA VAL A 395 -11.14 -14.19 -18.82
C VAL A 395 -11.71 -14.89 -17.58
N PRO A 396 -10.89 -15.23 -16.55
CA PRO A 396 -11.39 -15.87 -15.34
C PRO A 396 -12.36 -14.97 -14.57
N ARG A 397 -13.61 -15.42 -14.38
CA ARG A 397 -14.68 -14.60 -13.79
C ARG A 397 -14.66 -14.45 -12.26
N HIS A 398 -13.71 -15.10 -11.60
CA HIS A 398 -13.54 -15.05 -10.15
C HIS A 398 -12.47 -14.05 -9.69
N LEU A 399 -11.82 -13.34 -10.64
CA LEU A 399 -10.83 -12.32 -10.32
C LEU A 399 -11.45 -11.19 -9.50
N LEU A 400 -10.71 -10.75 -8.48
CA LEU A 400 -11.05 -9.59 -7.66
C LEU A 400 -10.44 -8.31 -8.26
N ALA A 401 -9.33 -8.44 -8.97
CA ALA A 401 -8.74 -7.36 -9.76
C ALA A 401 -7.94 -7.84 -10.96
N ALA A 402 -7.73 -6.91 -11.89
CA ALA A 402 -6.93 -7.11 -13.09
C ALA A 402 -5.91 -5.98 -13.25
N GLY A 403 -4.66 -6.31 -13.55
CA GLY A 403 -3.61 -5.35 -13.88
C GLY A 403 -3.34 -5.29 -15.38
N ILE A 404 -3.04 -4.11 -15.92
CA ILE A 404 -2.57 -3.95 -17.31
C ILE A 404 -1.08 -3.63 -17.29
N GLU A 405 -0.24 -4.66 -17.47
CA GLU A 405 1.21 -4.57 -17.40
C GLU A 405 1.78 -3.95 -18.69
N VAL A 406 2.15 -2.68 -18.61
CA VAL A 406 2.75 -1.93 -19.70
C VAL A 406 4.27 -2.10 -19.69
N GLY A 407 4.83 -2.72 -20.73
CA GLY A 407 6.27 -2.87 -20.89
C GLY A 407 6.98 -1.60 -21.40
N ALA A 408 8.25 -1.75 -21.78
CA ALA A 408 9.07 -0.63 -22.28
C ALA A 408 8.51 0.03 -23.56
N ARG A 409 7.73 -0.71 -24.37
CA ARG A 409 6.95 -0.12 -25.46
C ARG A 409 5.76 0.58 -24.81
N ASN A 410 5.80 1.89 -24.73
CA ASN A 410 4.74 2.73 -24.18
C ASN A 410 3.52 2.70 -25.15
N PRO A 411 2.47 1.88 -24.92
CA PRO A 411 1.30 1.87 -25.78
C PRO A 411 0.56 3.20 -25.61
N ASN A 412 -0.32 3.51 -26.56
CA ASN A 412 -1.18 4.67 -26.41
C ASN A 412 -2.07 4.49 -25.17
N PRO A 413 -2.04 5.41 -24.18
CA PRO A 413 -2.84 5.31 -22.97
C PRO A 413 -4.35 5.22 -23.24
N LEU A 414 -4.83 5.76 -24.36
CA LEU A 414 -6.24 5.63 -24.76
C LEU A 414 -6.62 4.20 -25.16
N ASP A 415 -5.68 3.44 -25.74
CA ASP A 415 -5.92 2.04 -26.10
C ASP A 415 -5.95 1.17 -24.83
N VAL A 416 -5.09 1.50 -23.86
CA VAL A 416 -5.11 0.89 -22.51
C VAL A 416 -6.43 1.20 -21.80
N ALA A 417 -6.89 2.45 -21.85
CA ALA A 417 -8.16 2.84 -21.25
C ALA A 417 -9.36 2.14 -21.93
N ALA A 418 -9.34 1.97 -23.25
CA ALA A 418 -10.37 1.22 -23.96
C ALA A 418 -10.39 -0.25 -23.55
N LEU A 419 -9.22 -0.89 -23.48
CA LEU A 419 -9.07 -2.25 -22.97
C LEU A 419 -9.60 -2.38 -21.53
N ALA A 420 -9.28 -1.42 -20.66
CA ALA A 420 -9.77 -1.40 -19.29
C ALA A 420 -11.30 -1.34 -19.21
N VAL A 421 -11.94 -0.51 -20.04
CA VAL A 421 -13.42 -0.44 -20.12
C VAL A 421 -14.02 -1.79 -20.55
N GLU A 422 -13.40 -2.50 -21.50
CA GLU A 422 -13.86 -3.83 -21.91
C GLU A 422 -13.75 -4.85 -20.78
N ILE A 423 -12.62 -4.87 -20.06
CA ILE A 423 -12.43 -5.74 -18.88
C ILE A 423 -13.48 -5.40 -17.81
N LEU A 424 -13.66 -4.12 -17.46
CA LEU A 424 -14.65 -3.67 -16.48
C LEU A 424 -16.07 -4.10 -16.87
N ALA A 425 -16.45 -3.98 -18.15
CA ALA A 425 -17.75 -4.37 -18.65
C ALA A 425 -18.01 -5.88 -18.47
N LEU A 426 -16.98 -6.73 -18.57
CA LEU A 426 -17.14 -8.15 -18.29
C LEU A 426 -17.53 -8.44 -16.83
N PHE A 427 -17.15 -7.58 -15.90
CA PHE A 427 -17.44 -7.76 -14.47
C PHE A 427 -18.59 -6.86 -13.99
N ASP A 428 -19.41 -6.35 -14.93
CA ASP A 428 -20.53 -5.45 -14.67
C ASP A 428 -20.11 -4.21 -13.85
N ARG A 429 -18.87 -3.75 -14.05
CA ARG A 429 -18.31 -2.57 -13.38
C ARG A 429 -18.61 -1.31 -14.18
N PRO A 430 -18.79 -0.15 -13.51
CA PRO A 430 -18.99 1.10 -14.20
C PRO A 430 -17.78 1.42 -15.11
N PRO A 431 -18.00 1.97 -16.31
CA PRO A 431 -16.92 2.29 -17.21
C PRO A 431 -16.15 3.52 -16.71
N ILE A 432 -14.87 3.61 -17.11
CA ILE A 432 -14.07 4.83 -16.96
C ILE A 432 -14.71 5.93 -17.82
N LYS A 433 -15.11 7.03 -17.20
CA LYS A 433 -15.76 8.12 -17.92
C LYS A 433 -14.71 8.92 -18.69
N LYS A 434 -14.98 9.16 -19.98
CA LYS A 434 -14.10 9.89 -20.89
C LYS A 434 -14.76 11.19 -21.35
N THR A 435 -14.08 12.30 -21.14
CA THR A 435 -14.46 13.63 -21.65
C THR A 435 -13.39 14.10 -22.64
N VAL A 436 -13.79 14.75 -23.74
CA VAL A 436 -12.87 15.24 -24.77
C VAL A 436 -13.02 16.74 -24.89
N LEU A 437 -11.91 17.46 -24.75
CA LEU A 437 -11.82 18.90 -24.95
C LEU A 437 -10.96 19.19 -26.18
N GLU A 438 -11.50 19.95 -27.13
CA GLU A 438 -10.74 20.45 -28.28
C GLU A 438 -10.22 21.85 -27.96
N LEU A 439 -8.95 22.11 -28.30
CA LEU A 439 -8.18 23.28 -27.86
C LEU A 439 -7.80 24.21 -29.01
#